data_AF-A0A1M5U8L5-F1
#
_entry.id   AF-A0A1M5U8L5-F1
#
_cell.length_a   1.000
_cell.length_b   1.000
_cell.length_c   1.000
_cell.angle_alpha   90.00
_cell.angle_beta   90.00
_cell.angle_gamma   90.00
#
_symmetry.space_group_name_H-M   'P 1'
#
loop_
_entity.id
_entity.type
_entity.pdbx_description
1 polymer ?
#
loop_
_entity_poly.entity_id
_entity_poly.type
_entity_poly.pdbx_seq_one_letter_code
_entity_poly.pdbx_strand_id
1 'polypeptide(L)'
;MSKGFELDFDQALSVVMTRAGWVQGEDFKPGLVLGLNEMGVLCQKDLGPLTAHWVSQPVTTGVYRQRYRVVKTAAEAKAKP
;
A
#
# COMPACT_ATOMS: atom_id res chain seq x y z
N MET A 1 -21.18 -2.50 -6.48
CA MET A 1 -20.67 -3.61 -5.67
C MET A 1 -19.21 -3.31 -5.36
N SER A 2 -18.96 -2.80 -4.16
CA SER A 2 -17.66 -2.29 -3.72
C SER A 2 -16.77 -3.45 -3.29
N LYS A 3 -15.98 -4.03 -4.19
CA LYS A 3 -15.04 -5.10 -3.83
C LYS A 3 -13.68 -4.49 -3.56
N GLY A 4 -13.13 -4.72 -2.36
CA GLY A 4 -11.69 -4.67 -2.18
C GLY A 4 -11.22 -4.19 -0.83
N PHE A 5 -11.85 -3.17 -0.23
CA PHE A 5 -11.31 -2.55 0.98
C PHE A 5 -11.94 -3.14 2.26
N GLU A 6 -11.17 -3.95 2.97
CA GLU A 6 -11.61 -4.73 4.14
C GLU A 6 -10.79 -4.45 5.40
N LEU A 7 -9.67 -3.72 5.28
CA LEU A 7 -8.77 -3.46 6.38
C LEU A 7 -8.85 -2.00 6.85
N ASP A 8 -8.79 -1.81 8.16
CA ASP A 8 -8.42 -0.52 8.75
C ASP A 8 -6.89 -0.32 8.75
N PHE A 9 -6.43 0.83 9.26
CA PHE A 9 -5.01 1.17 9.29
C PHE A 9 -4.17 0.22 10.16
N ASP A 10 -4.69 -0.25 11.30
CA ASP A 10 -3.93 -1.11 12.22
C ASP A 10 -3.76 -2.51 11.62
N GLN A 11 -4.81 -3.03 10.99
CA GLN A 11 -4.76 -4.28 10.24
C GLN A 11 -3.82 -4.18 9.03
N ALA A 12 -3.90 -3.07 8.28
CA ALA A 12 -2.97 -2.76 7.20
C ALA A 12 -1.51 -2.73 7.68
N LEU A 13 -1.25 -2.07 8.81
CA LEU A 13 0.08 -2.01 9.40
C LEU A 13 0.57 -3.40 9.80
N SER A 14 -0.28 -4.24 10.39
CA SER A 14 0.08 -5.63 10.72
C SER A 14 0.50 -6.43 9.48
N VAL A 15 -0.19 -6.27 8.34
CA VAL A 15 0.19 -6.93 7.08
C VAL A 15 1.56 -6.45 6.59
N VAL A 16 1.81 -5.14 6.64
CA VAL A 16 3.10 -4.54 6.24
C VAL A 16 4.24 -5.03 7.15
N MET A 17 4.03 -5.03 8.47
CA MET A 17 5.04 -5.43 9.46
C MET A 17 5.39 -6.92 9.39
N THR A 18 4.41 -7.78 9.09
CA THR A 18 4.61 -9.23 8.92
C THR A 18 5.08 -9.61 7.52
N ARG A 19 5.17 -8.66 6.60
CA ARG A 19 5.48 -8.87 5.17
C ARG A 19 4.54 -9.89 4.50
N ALA A 20 3.30 -10.00 4.98
CA ALA A 20 2.31 -10.94 4.46
C ALA A 20 1.76 -10.53 3.07
N GLY A 21 2.02 -9.30 2.63
CA GLY A 21 1.64 -8.78 1.32
C GLY A 21 1.88 -7.29 1.21
N TRP A 22 1.44 -6.70 0.10
CA TRP A 22 1.40 -5.25 -0.08
C TRP A 22 0.02 -4.73 0.31
N VAL A 23 -0.04 -3.51 0.80
CA VAL A 23 -1.31 -2.92 1.25
C VAL A 23 -1.64 -1.68 0.44
N GLN A 24 -2.74 -1.67 -0.29
CA GLN A 24 -3.18 -0.51 -1.06
C GLN A 24 -4.28 0.25 -0.32
N GLY A 25 -4.12 1.56 -0.17
CA GLY A 25 -5.14 2.45 0.38
C GLY A 25 -6.15 2.88 -0.68
N GLU A 26 -7.38 3.19 -0.25
CA GLU A 26 -8.47 3.66 -1.11
C GLU A 26 -8.14 4.98 -1.82
N ASP A 27 -7.42 5.88 -1.16
CA ASP A 27 -7.06 7.19 -1.71
C ASP A 27 -5.70 7.16 -2.42
N PHE A 28 -5.06 5.99 -2.51
CA PHE A 28 -3.74 5.87 -3.12
C PHE A 28 -3.88 5.85 -4.64
N LYS A 29 -2.94 6.50 -5.33
CA LYS A 29 -2.86 6.38 -6.80
C LYS A 29 -2.64 4.90 -7.18
N PRO A 30 -3.16 4.44 -8.33
CA PRO A 30 -2.90 3.08 -8.80
C PRO A 30 -1.39 2.77 -8.82
N GLY A 31 -1.01 1.62 -8.25
CA GLY A 31 0.37 1.20 -8.10
C GLY A 31 1.04 1.61 -6.78
N LEU A 32 0.46 2.55 -6.03
CA LEU A 32 0.96 2.92 -4.70
C LEU A 32 0.43 1.97 -3.62
N VAL A 33 1.32 1.56 -2.72
CA VAL A 33 1.04 0.70 -1.55
C VAL A 33 1.72 1.24 -0.30
N LEU A 34 1.31 0.82 0.89
CA LEU A 34 2.06 0.97 2.13
C LEU A 34 3.17 -0.08 2.17
N GLY A 35 4.33 0.33 2.67
CA GLY A 35 5.47 -0.55 2.90
C GLY A 35 6.45 0.08 3.88
N LEU A 36 7.47 -0.69 4.26
CA LEU A 36 8.62 -0.18 5.00
C LEU A 36 9.76 0.14 4.02
N ASN A 37 10.47 1.23 4.26
CA ASN A 37 11.75 1.51 3.59
C ASN A 37 12.90 0.69 4.21
N GLU A 38 14.12 0.87 3.71
CA GLU A 38 15.33 0.15 4.18
C GLU A 38 15.67 0.41 5.66
N MET A 39 15.16 1.50 6.24
CA MET A 39 15.33 1.86 7.65
C MET A 39 14.15 1.40 8.54
N GLY A 40 13.19 0.65 8.00
CA GLY A 40 12.01 0.21 8.74
C GLY A 40 10.95 1.30 8.98
N VAL A 41 11.02 2.42 8.25
CA VAL A 41 10.04 3.51 8.35
C VAL A 41 8.87 3.25 7.40
N LEU A 42 7.64 3.41 7.89
CA LEU A 42 6.41 3.30 7.09
C LEU A 42 6.33 4.43 6.06
N CYS A 43 6.15 4.06 4.80
CA CYS A 43 6.06 4.96 3.66
C CYS A 43 5.03 4.47 2.64
N GLN A 44 4.55 5.37 1.78
CA GLN A 44 3.93 4.99 0.51
C GLN A 44 5.01 4.58 -0.48
N LYS A 45 4.71 3.58 -1.31
CA LYS A 45 5.67 2.87 -2.13
C LYS A 45 5.07 2.58 -3.50
N ASP A 46 5.76 2.98 -4.57
CA ASP A 46 5.30 2.75 -5.94
C ASP A 46 5.80 1.41 -6.50
N LEU A 47 4.86 0.55 -6.92
CA LEU A 47 5.12 -0.71 -7.60
C LEU A 47 5.10 -0.52 -9.14
N GLY A 48 6.04 0.28 -9.65
CA GLY A 48 6.21 0.57 -11.08
C GLY A 48 6.70 -0.64 -11.91
N PRO A 49 6.42 -0.68 -13.24
CA PRO A 49 6.87 -1.77 -14.13
C PRO A 49 8.36 -1.67 -14.50
N LEU A 50 9.01 -0.54 -14.20
CA LEU A 50 10.42 -0.27 -14.49
C LEU A 50 11.21 -0.30 -13.16
N THR A 51 11.61 -1.50 -12.78
CA THR A 51 12.18 -1.93 -11.48
C THR A 51 13.55 -1.36 -11.08
N ALA A 52 13.96 -0.17 -11.51
CA ALA A 52 15.24 0.38 -11.04
C ALA A 52 15.11 1.19 -9.74
N HIS A 53 13.99 1.88 -9.50
CA HIS A 53 13.88 2.81 -8.38
C HIS A 53 12.53 2.69 -7.67
N TRP A 54 12.56 2.01 -6.54
CA TRP A 54 11.49 2.00 -5.56
C TRP A 54 11.36 3.43 -5.00
N VAL A 55 10.25 4.12 -5.26
CA VAL A 55 10.03 5.45 -4.70
C VAL A 55 9.31 5.30 -3.36
N SER A 56 9.97 5.76 -2.28
CA SER A 56 9.38 5.84 -0.95
C SER A 56 8.95 7.28 -0.68
N GLN A 57 7.66 7.50 -0.45
CA GLN A 57 7.11 8.80 -0.06
C GLN A 57 6.61 8.75 1.40
N PRO A 58 6.83 9.80 2.20
CA PRO A 58 6.34 9.84 3.57
C PRO A 58 4.81 9.74 3.62
N VAL A 59 4.32 9.08 4.66
CA VAL A 59 2.88 8.99 4.95
C VAL A 59 2.33 10.35 5.35
N THR A 60 1.21 10.77 4.75
CA THR A 60 0.48 11.99 5.14
C THR A 60 -0.67 11.66 6.11
N THR A 61 -1.25 12.68 6.74
CA THR A 61 -2.35 12.51 7.72
C THR A 61 -3.61 11.84 7.15
N GLY A 62 -3.86 11.92 5.84
CA GLY A 62 -4.99 11.26 5.19
C GLY A 62 -4.89 9.73 5.16
N VAL A 63 -3.73 9.17 5.49
CA VAL A 63 -3.50 7.72 5.51
C VAL A 63 -4.22 7.05 6.68
N TYR A 64 -4.22 7.63 7.88
CA TYR A 64 -4.78 6.97 9.07
C TYR A 64 -6.30 6.72 9.06
N ARG A 65 -7.06 7.33 8.13
CA ARG A 65 -8.53 7.35 8.14
C ARG A 65 -9.18 6.75 6.89
N GLN A 66 -8.40 6.08 6.04
CA GLN A 66 -8.92 5.43 4.84
C GLN A 66 -9.00 3.91 5.02
N ARG A 67 -9.66 3.26 4.06
CA ARG A 67 -9.75 1.80 4.04
C ARG A 67 -8.66 1.20 3.17
N TYR A 68 -8.33 -0.06 3.44
CA TYR A 68 -7.20 -0.75 2.85
C TYR A 68 -7.56 -2.12 2.30
N ARG A 69 -6.74 -2.59 1.37
CA ARG A 69 -6.81 -3.94 0.82
C ARG A 69 -5.43 -4.56 0.68
N VAL A 70 -5.37 -5.88 0.79
CA VAL A 70 -4.14 -6.62 0.47
C VAL A 70 -4.06 -6.82 -1.03
N VAL A 71 -2.89 -6.54 -1.61
CA VAL A 71 -2.55 -6.87 -3.00
C VAL A 71 -1.27 -7.70 -3.02
N LYS A 72 -1.24 -8.70 -3.89
CA LYS A 72 -0.14 -9.66 -4.03
C LYS A 72 0.78 -9.32 -5.20
N THR A 73 0.30 -8.53 -6.16
CA THR A 73 1.06 -8.17 -7.36
C THR A 73 1.00 -6.68 -7.67
N ALA A 74 1.99 -6.18 -8.40
CA ALA A 74 1.97 -4.80 -8.93
C ALA A 74 0.80 -4.57 -9.90
N ALA A 75 0.35 -5.62 -10.60
CA ALA A 75 -0.83 -5.57 -11.47
C ALA A 75 -2.11 -5.35 -10.66
N GLU A 76 -2.27 -6.07 -9.54
CA GLU A 76 -3.39 -5.85 -8.61
C GLU A 76 -3.37 -4.45 -8.00
N ALA A 77 -2.19 -3.94 -7.61
CA ALA A 77 -2.05 -2.58 -7.11
C ALA A 77 -2.45 -1.51 -8.15
N LYS A 78 -2.25 -1.79 -9.45
CA LYS A 78 -2.62 -0.88 -10.55
C LYS A 78 -4.05 -1.04 -11.03
N ALA A 79 -4.66 -2.19 -10.74
CA ALA A 79 -6.05 -2.43 -11.08
C ALA A 79 -6.94 -1.51 -10.23
N LYS A 80 -7.82 -0.77 -10.90
CA LYS A 80 -8.88 -0.04 -10.22
C LYS A 80 -9.74 -1.07 -9.45
N PRO A 81 -10.07 -0.82 -8.16
CA PRO A 81 -10.95 -1.70 -7.39
C PRO A 81 -12.27 -1.97 -8.10
#